data_AF-A0A1J5Q8N6-F1
#
_entry.id   AF-A0A1J5Q8N6-F1
#
_cell.length_a   1.000
_cell.length_b   1.000
_cell.length_c   1.000
_cell.angle_alpha   90.00
_cell.angle_beta   90.00
_cell.angle_gamma   90.00
#
_symmetry.space_group_name_H-M   'P 1'
#
loop_
_entity.id
_entity.type
_entity.pdbx_description
1 polymer ?
#
loop_
_entity_poly.entity_id
_entity_poly.type
_entity_poly.pdbx_seq_one_letter_code
_entity_poly.pdbx_strand_id
1 'polypeptide(L)'
;MDQVWNESGIIEVIKDIVHKTFDIDLSEKPDTIRVGEIGLDSMGLLDVIMSLEDTIGCKIKNIDLPKDPTLVEVAGMVIRNLPSEIHG
;
A
#
# COMPACT_ATOMS: atom_id res chain seq x y z
N MET A 1 1.70 14.28 -15.24
CA MET A 1 2.74 14.41 -14.21
C MET A 1 3.37 13.02 -14.14
N ASP A 2 4.61 12.88 -14.59
CA ASP A 2 5.39 11.63 -14.50
C ASP A 2 5.76 11.40 -13.03
N GLN A 3 4.83 10.83 -12.27
CA GLN A 3 5.06 10.47 -10.88
C GLN A 3 5.76 9.11 -10.87
N VAL A 4 7.04 9.13 -10.50
CA VAL A 4 7.83 7.92 -10.27
C VAL A 4 7.44 7.36 -8.90
N TRP A 5 6.86 6.16 -8.91
CA TRP A 5 6.45 5.46 -7.70
C TRP A 5 7.59 4.59 -7.18
N ASN A 6 8.07 4.91 -5.98
CA ASN A 6 9.07 4.13 -5.25
C ASN A 6 8.45 3.56 -3.97
N GLU A 7 9.08 2.55 -3.37
CA GLU A 7 8.56 1.88 -2.15
C GLU A 7 8.15 2.90 -1.07
N SER A 8 8.99 3.90 -0.79
CA SER A 8 8.70 4.96 0.17
C SER A 8 7.45 5.76 -0.17
N GLY A 9 7.26 6.13 -1.44
CA GLY A 9 6.09 6.90 -1.88
C GLY A 9 4.81 6.08 -1.81
N ILE A 10 4.88 4.79 -2.11
CA ILE A 10 3.73 3.90 -1.95
C ILE A 10 3.39 3.71 -0.47
N ILE A 11 4.40 3.53 0.38
CA ILE A 11 4.21 3.43 1.84
C ILE A 11 3.54 4.70 2.37
N GLU A 12 3.98 5.89 1.96
CA GLU A 12 3.35 7.16 2.37
C GLU A 12 1.88 7.25 1.94
N VAL A 13 1.55 6.84 0.72
CA VAL A 13 0.15 6.82 0.25
C VAL A 13 -0.66 5.78 1.02
N ILE A 14 -0.13 4.59 1.28
CA ILE A 14 -0.81 3.60 2.13
C ILE A 14 -1.06 4.18 3.52
N LYS A 15 -0.08 4.83 4.13
CA LYS A 15 -0.22 5.49 5.44
C LYS A 15 -1.32 6.56 5.41
N ASP A 16 -1.36 7.39 4.37
CA ASP A 16 -2.39 8.41 4.19
C ASP A 16 -3.79 7.81 4.00
N ILE A 17 -3.95 6.77 3.17
CA ILE A 17 -5.24 6.07 2.99
C ILE A 17 -5.69 5.43 4.29
N VAL A 18 -4.80 4.73 4.99
CA VAL A 18 -5.14 4.09 6.26
C VAL A 18 -5.55 5.13 7.30
N HIS A 19 -4.84 6.26 7.36
CA HIS A 19 -5.21 7.37 8.24
C HIS A 19 -6.56 7.97 7.86
N LYS A 20 -6.86 8.17 6.57
CA LYS A 20 -8.14 8.73 6.11
C LYS A 20 -9.34 7.79 6.27
N THR A 21 -9.15 6.51 6.01
CA THR A 21 -10.23 5.51 6.03
C THR A 21 -10.47 4.95 7.42
N PHE A 22 -9.40 4.71 8.19
CA PHE A 22 -9.47 4.04 9.50
C PHE A 22 -9.18 4.97 10.68
N ASP A 23 -8.78 6.23 10.45
CA ASP A 23 -8.32 7.15 11.51
C ASP A 23 -7.10 6.61 12.29
N ILE A 24 -6.26 5.81 11.62
CA ILE A 24 -5.09 5.16 12.22
C ILE A 24 -3.82 5.85 11.75
N ASP A 25 -3.14 6.53 12.67
CA ASP A 25 -1.85 7.13 12.38
C ASP A 25 -0.75 6.06 12.33
N LEU A 26 -0.17 5.91 11.14
CA LEU A 26 0.95 5.00 10.85
C LEU A 26 2.27 5.75 10.66
N SER A 27 2.29 7.06 10.91
CA SER A 27 3.45 7.92 10.66
C SER A 27 4.61 7.56 11.60
N GLU A 28 4.29 7.25 12.86
CA GLU A 28 5.27 6.82 13.87
C GLU A 28 5.52 5.30 13.87
N LYS A 29 4.79 4.52 13.06
CA LYS A 29 4.90 3.06 13.06
C LYS A 29 5.95 2.57 12.07
N PRO A 30 6.69 1.49 12.42
CA PRO A 30 7.69 0.92 11.54
C PRO A 30 7.02 0.33 10.29
N ASP A 31 7.68 0.45 9.14
CA ASP A 31 7.14 -0.02 7.84
C ASP A 31 7.07 -1.56 7.76
N THR A 32 7.71 -2.24 8.70
CA THR A 32 7.65 -3.68 8.92
C THR A 32 6.47 -4.12 9.79
N ILE A 33 5.61 -3.19 10.23
CA ILE A 33 4.41 -3.55 10.97
C ILE A 33 3.43 -4.32 10.09
N ARG A 34 2.81 -5.33 10.70
CA ARG A 34 1.79 -6.15 10.07
C ARG A 34 0.47 -5.41 9.98
N VAL A 35 -0.25 -5.62 8.88
CA VAL A 35 -1.57 -5.01 8.68
C VAL A 35 -2.59 -5.48 9.74
N GLY A 36 -2.48 -6.71 10.23
CA GLY A 36 -3.32 -7.17 11.34
C GLY A 36 -3.03 -6.46 12.67
N GLU A 37 -1.76 -6.11 12.94
CA GLU A 37 -1.34 -5.44 14.19
C GLU A 37 -1.77 -3.97 14.25
N ILE A 38 -1.98 -3.34 13.09
CA ILE A 38 -2.51 -1.98 13.00
C ILE A 38 -4.04 -1.95 13.08
N GLY A 39 -4.72 -3.10 13.16
CA GLY A 39 -6.18 -3.17 13.15
C GLY A 39 -6.79 -3.09 11.74
N LEU A 40 -6.00 -3.38 10.71
CA LEU A 40 -6.50 -3.49 9.34
C LEU A 40 -7.04 -4.90 9.13
N ASP A 41 -8.36 -5.06 9.20
CA ASP A 41 -9.02 -6.31 8.82
C ASP A 41 -8.88 -6.60 7.32
N SER A 42 -9.14 -7.84 6.88
CA SER A 42 -9.09 -8.23 5.47
C SER A 42 -9.90 -7.32 4.54
N MET A 43 -11.00 -6.75 5.03
CA MET A 43 -11.82 -5.81 4.28
C MET A 43 -11.16 -4.44 4.16
N GLY A 44 -10.44 -3.98 5.19
CA GLY A 44 -9.73 -2.72 5.15
C GLY A 44 -8.48 -2.77 4.29
N LEU A 45 -7.78 -3.90 4.27
CA LEU A 45 -6.69 -4.14 3.33
C LEU A 45 -7.18 -4.02 1.87
N LEU A 46 -8.36 -4.58 1.57
CA LEU A 46 -8.94 -4.51 0.23
C LEU A 46 -9.26 -3.06 -0.17
N ASP A 47 -9.83 -2.27 0.75
CA ASP A 47 -10.17 -0.86 0.51
C ASP A 47 -8.92 0.00 0.27
N VAL A 48 -7.87 -0.25 1.05
CA VAL A 48 -6.55 0.37 0.86
C VAL A 48 -5.98 0.03 -0.51
N ILE A 49 -6.00 -1.25 -0.90
CA ILE A 49 -5.50 -1.69 -2.21
C ILE A 49 -6.30 -1.02 -3.33
N MET A 50 -7.64 -0.99 -3.25
CA MET A 50 -8.49 -0.34 -4.25
C MET A 50 -8.20 1.16 -4.37
N SER A 51 -8.06 1.86 -3.24
CA SER A 51 -7.71 3.28 -3.20
C SER A 51 -6.32 3.54 -3.77
N LEU A 52 -5.39 2.60 -3.56
CA LEU A 52 -4.05 2.65 -4.11
C LEU A 52 -4.04 2.43 -5.63
N GLU A 53 -4.82 1.48 -6.14
CA GLU A 53 -5.03 1.26 -7.58
C GLU A 53 -5.60 2.51 -8.26
N ASP A 54 -6.57 3.18 -7.62
CA ASP A 54 -7.15 4.43 -8.10
C ASP A 54 -6.11 5.56 -8.12
N THR A 55 -5.34 5.70 -7.03
CA THR A 55 -4.32 6.75 -6.88
C THR A 55 -3.18 6.60 -7.89
N ILE A 56 -2.69 5.38 -8.07
CA ILE A 56 -1.60 5.08 -9.01
C ILE A 56 -2.13 5.02 -10.45
N GLY A 57 -3.42 4.76 -10.63
CA GLY A 57 -4.03 4.54 -11.93
C GLY A 57 -3.61 3.21 -12.57
N CYS A 58 -3.12 2.26 -11.77
CA CYS A 58 -2.71 0.93 -12.24
C CYS A 58 -3.48 -0.17 -11.54
N LYS A 59 -3.87 -1.20 -12.30
CA LYS A 59 -4.51 -2.40 -11.75
C LYS A 59 -3.47 -3.38 -11.23
N ILE A 60 -3.56 -3.71 -9.95
CA ILE A 60 -2.74 -4.73 -9.31
C ILE A 60 -3.33 -6.10 -9.66
N LYS A 61 -2.70 -6.79 -10.60
CA LYS A 61 -3.20 -8.09 -11.09
C LYS A 61 -2.74 -9.26 -10.21
N ASN A 62 -1.57 -9.14 -9.59
CA ASN A 62 -1.02 -10.15 -8.70
C ASN A 62 -1.00 -9.61 -7.27
N ILE A 63 -2.06 -9.93 -6.54
CA ILE A 63 -2.12 -9.74 -5.09
C ILE A 63 -1.64 -11.04 -4.44
N ASP A 64 -0.33 -11.28 -4.50
CA ASP A 64 0.31 -12.38 -3.77
C ASP A 64 0.77 -11.84 -2.42
N LEU A 65 -0.20 -11.65 -1.52
CA LEU A 65 0.05 -11.22 -0.15
C LEU A 65 -0.09 -12.43 0.78
N PRO A 66 0.85 -12.62 1.73
CA PRO A 66 0.68 -13.59 2.80
C PRO A 66 -0.56 -13.24 3.64
N LYS A 67 -1.02 -14.17 4.49
CA LYS A 67 -2.22 -13.98 5.32
C LYS A 67 -2.17 -12.75 6.24
N ASP A 68 -0.97 -12.28 6.54
CA ASP A 68 -0.71 -11.11 7.39
C ASP A 68 0.49 -10.33 6.80
N PRO A 69 0.27 -9.55 5.73
CA PRO A 69 1.35 -8.80 5.09
C PRO A 69 1.78 -7.62 5.95
N THR A 70 3.00 -7.13 5.72
CA THR A 70 3.49 -5.88 6.31
C THR A 70 3.27 -4.72 5.33
N LEU A 71 3.31 -3.48 5.80
CA LEU A 71 3.21 -2.30 4.92
C LEU A 71 4.26 -2.33 3.79
N VAL A 72 5.50 -2.70 4.13
CA VAL A 72 6.58 -2.83 3.14
C VAL A 72 6.31 -3.95 2.12
N GLU A 73 5.71 -5.08 2.54
CA GLU A 73 5.37 -6.16 1.61
C GLU A 73 4.24 -5.74 0.65
N VAL A 74 3.24 -4.99 1.15
CA VAL A 74 2.19 -4.42 0.31
C VAL A 74 2.79 -3.43 -0.69
N ALA A 75 3.63 -2.51 -0.22
CA ALA A 75 4.29 -1.54 -1.09
C ALA A 75 5.17 -2.22 -2.15
N GLY A 76 5.98 -3.21 -1.74
CA GLY A 76 6.83 -4.00 -2.64
C GLY A 76 6.02 -4.81 -3.66
N MET A 77 4.88 -5.37 -3.26
CA MET A 77 3.95 -6.03 -4.18
C MET A 77 3.40 -5.05 -5.21
N VAL A 78 3.03 -3.83 -4.80
CA VAL A 78 2.51 -2.81 -5.70
C VAL A 78 3.58 -2.41 -6.69
N ILE A 79 4.80 -2.09 -6.23
CA ILE A 79 5.96 -1.78 -7.10
C ILE A 79 6.16 -2.86 -8.16
N ARG A 80 6.12 -4.14 -7.78
CA ARG A 80 6.26 -5.27 -8.70
C ARG A 80 5.14 -5.36 -9.75
N ASN A 81 3.96 -4.84 -9.43
CA ASN A 81 2.83 -4.76 -10.36
C ASN A 81 2.85 -3.49 -11.21
N LEU A 82 3.68 -2.49 -10.88
CA LEU A 82 3.78 -1.27 -11.66
C LEU A 82 4.55 -1.50 -12.96
N PRO A 83 4.08 -0.95 -14.09
CA PRO A 83 4.85 -0.93 -15.31
C PRO A 83 6.16 -0.14 -15.14
N SER A 84 7.20 -0.59 -15.85
CA SER A 84 8.56 -0.01 -15.82
C SER A 84 8.65 1.45 -16.27
N GLU A 85 7.56 1.99 -16.82
CA GLU A 85 7.44 3.38 -17.28
C GLU A 85 7.12 4.36 -16.14
N ILE A 86 6.68 3.87 -14.97
CA ILE A 86 6.25 4.68 -13.82
C ILE A 86 6.95 4.32 -12.50
N HIS A 87 7.94 3.43 -12.52
CA HIS A 87 8.84 3.16 -11.39
C HIS A 87 10.29 3.35 -11.85
N GLY A 88 11.16 3.95 -11.03
CA GLY A 88 12.50 4.41 -11.42
C GLY A 88 13.56 4.12 -10.38
#